data_AF-A0A1Y9HAM4-F1
#
_entry.id   AF-A0A1Y9HAM4-F1
#
_cell.length_a   1.000
_cell.length_b   1.000
_cell.length_c   1.000
_cell.angle_alpha   90.00
_cell.angle_beta   90.00
_cell.angle_gamma   90.00
#
_symmetry.space_group_name_H-M   'P 1'
#
loop_
_entity.id
_entity.type
_entity.pdbx_description
1 polymer ?
#
loop_
_entity_poly.entity_id
_entity_poly.type
_entity_poly.pdbx_seq_one_letter_code
_entity_poly.pdbx_strand_id
1 'polypeptide(L)'
;MAGWIFVTIVCCLISGLQAQIDYCSKSYCRSGIQNVGCKPPATPGGPSCNGKSPAVVAFTAAQQTLILNDPAIGHFTQMASDQTDKIGCAMQYWLDGQWKTYYLVCNYAVTNVIGTAVYKSGPVASACTTGRNAVAALNGLCSPAEKINPVPNPLTTSG
;
A
#
# COMPACT_ATOMS: atom_id res chain seq x y z
N MET A 1 26.22 13.26 -35.30
CA MET A 1 26.13 12.14 -34.34
C MET A 1 26.06 12.57 -32.87
N ALA A 2 26.40 13.81 -32.50
CA ALA A 2 26.29 14.29 -31.11
C ALA A 2 24.87 14.69 -30.68
N GLY A 3 24.00 15.07 -31.62
CA GLY A 3 22.63 15.52 -31.30
C GLY A 3 21.71 14.42 -30.75
N TRP A 4 21.86 13.18 -31.22
CA TRP A 4 21.04 12.06 -30.76
C TRP A 4 21.41 11.64 -29.32
N ILE A 5 22.70 11.72 -28.96
CA ILE A 5 23.18 11.39 -27.61
C ILE A 5 22.58 12.34 -26.57
N PHE A 6 22.49 13.63 -26.88
CA PHE A 6 21.90 14.63 -25.97
C PHE A 6 20.40 14.39 -25.76
N VAL A 7 19.64 14.01 -26.80
CA VAL A 7 18.20 13.71 -26.69
C VAL A 7 17.96 12.49 -25.82
N THR A 8 18.78 11.44 -25.95
CA THR A 8 18.64 10.21 -25.12
C THR A 8 18.97 10.47 -23.65
N ILE A 9 20.01 11.27 -23.36
CA ILE A 9 20.38 11.64 -21.97
C ILE A 9 19.27 12.47 -21.31
N VAL A 10 18.70 13.45 -22.01
CA VAL A 10 17.59 14.26 -21.49
C VAL A 10 16.33 13.41 -21.26
N CYS A 11 16.02 12.47 -22.17
CA CYS A 11 14.86 11.57 -22.03
C CYS A 11 15.01 10.60 -20.85
N CYS A 12 16.22 10.10 -20.59
CA CYS A 12 16.51 9.24 -19.43
C CYS A 12 16.44 10.00 -18.09
N LEU A 13 16.83 11.29 -18.06
CA LEU A 13 16.73 12.11 -16.84
C LEU A 13 15.28 12.46 -16.48
N ILE A 14 14.40 12.64 -17.47
CA ILE A 14 12.98 12.93 -17.24
C ILE A 14 12.20 11.67 -16.80
N SER A 15 12.68 10.48 -17.16
CA SER A 15 12.07 9.19 -16.79
C SER A 15 12.28 8.82 -15.30
N GLY A 16 13.14 9.54 -14.58
CA GLY A 16 13.46 9.30 -13.16
C GLY A 16 12.55 10.02 -12.16
N LEU A 17 11.66 10.92 -12.62
CA LEU A 17 10.69 11.61 -11.76
C LEU A 17 9.39 10.81 -11.68
N GLN A 18 9.45 9.58 -11.17
CA GLN A 18 8.29 9.07 -10.47
C GLN A 18 8.07 10.01 -9.29
N ALA A 19 6.97 10.77 -9.30
CA ALA A 19 6.54 11.53 -8.14
C ALA A 19 6.50 10.57 -6.95
N GLN A 20 7.53 10.59 -6.12
CA GLN A 20 7.57 9.83 -4.89
C GLN A 20 6.41 10.40 -4.08
N ILE A 21 5.32 9.64 -3.94
CA ILE A 21 4.24 10.07 -3.06
C ILE A 21 4.88 10.20 -1.70
N ASP A 22 4.84 11.39 -1.12
CA ASP A 22 5.42 11.65 0.19
C ASP A 22 4.58 10.90 1.24
N TYR A 23 4.90 9.61 1.44
CA TYR A 23 4.30 8.74 2.45
C TYR A 23 4.46 9.33 3.87
N CYS A 24 5.26 10.40 4.04
CA CYS A 24 5.40 11.17 5.26
C CYS A 24 4.35 12.22 5.53
N SER A 25 3.45 12.49 4.58
CA SER A 25 2.42 13.47 4.87
C SER A 25 1.55 13.01 6.04
N LYS A 26 1.44 13.89 7.03
CA LYS A 26 0.58 13.74 8.21
C LYS A 26 -0.91 13.76 7.86
N SER A 27 -1.26 14.21 6.66
CA SER A 27 -2.66 14.26 6.20
C SER A 27 -3.28 12.87 6.03
N TYR A 28 -2.46 11.81 5.93
CA TYR A 28 -2.93 10.45 5.67
C TYR A 28 -3.30 9.66 6.93
N CYS A 29 -3.01 10.16 8.14
CA CYS A 29 -3.36 9.48 9.38
C CYS A 29 -4.23 10.37 10.28
N ARG A 30 -5.17 9.75 10.98
CA ARG A 30 -6.05 10.42 11.95
C ARG A 30 -5.20 11.11 13.02
N SER A 31 -5.58 12.32 13.41
CA SER A 31 -4.86 13.18 14.37
C SER A 31 -3.52 13.75 13.88
N GLY A 32 -3.26 13.75 12.56
CA GLY A 32 -2.06 14.38 11.99
C GLY A 32 -0.77 13.64 12.33
N ILE A 33 -0.86 12.33 12.59
CA ILE A 33 0.29 11.49 12.93
C ILE A 33 1.02 11.09 11.63
N GLN A 34 2.33 10.90 11.72
CA GLN A 34 3.14 10.44 10.61
C GLN A 34 2.88 8.95 10.32
N ASN A 35 2.77 8.57 9.05
CA ASN A 35 2.64 7.16 8.66
C ASN A 35 3.82 6.33 9.19
N VAL A 36 3.55 5.12 9.68
CA VAL A 36 4.59 4.21 10.23
C VAL A 36 5.70 3.89 9.22
N GLY A 37 5.42 3.96 7.91
CA GLY A 37 6.37 3.77 6.82
C GLY A 37 7.08 5.03 6.34
N CYS A 38 6.86 6.20 6.96
CA CYS A 38 7.53 7.43 6.57
C CYS A 38 8.93 7.55 7.16
N LYS A 39 9.92 7.91 6.29
CA LYS A 39 11.34 8.01 6.65
C LYS A 39 11.73 6.82 7.54
N PRO A 40 11.52 5.58 7.07
CA PRO A 40 11.95 4.43 7.83
C PRO A 40 13.46 4.63 8.00
N PRO A 41 13.98 4.79 9.22
CA PRO A 41 15.41 4.98 9.36
C PRO A 41 16.06 3.75 8.75
N ALA A 42 17.11 4.00 7.97
CA ALA A 42 17.96 2.92 7.49
C ALA A 42 18.45 2.19 8.74
N THR A 43 17.86 1.03 9.03
CA THR A 43 18.18 0.18 10.19
C THR A 43 18.30 0.95 11.53
N PRO A 44 17.28 0.95 12.42
CA PRO A 44 16.41 -0.17 12.76
C PRO A 44 14.92 0.21 12.82
N GLY A 45 14.36 0.93 11.85
CA GLY A 45 12.95 1.36 11.95
C GLY A 45 12.70 2.45 13.03
N GLY A 46 11.46 2.92 13.16
CA GLY A 46 11.11 4.15 13.91
C GLY A 46 11.58 4.17 15.39
N PRO A 47 11.48 5.32 16.10
CA PRO A 47 12.06 5.51 17.43
C PRO A 47 11.73 4.42 18.47
N SER A 48 10.55 3.80 18.38
CA SER A 48 10.10 2.68 19.22
C SER A 48 10.88 1.37 19.03
N CYS A 49 11.68 1.28 17.96
CA CYS A 49 12.51 0.14 17.62
C CYS A 49 14.00 0.33 18.01
N ASN A 50 14.35 1.42 18.70
CA ASN A 50 15.71 1.64 19.19
C ASN A 50 16.15 0.50 20.15
N GLY A 51 17.35 -0.05 19.94
CA GLY A 51 17.88 -1.20 20.67
C GLY A 51 17.19 -2.53 20.36
N LYS A 52 16.22 -2.54 19.44
CA LYS A 52 15.63 -3.76 18.88
C LYS A 52 16.33 -4.04 17.55
N SER A 53 16.44 -5.30 17.15
CA SER A 53 17.11 -5.71 15.89
C SER A 53 16.09 -6.02 14.78
N PRO A 54 15.33 -5.05 14.27
CA PRO A 54 14.35 -5.30 13.22
C PRO A 54 15.05 -5.55 11.89
N ALA A 55 14.41 -6.40 11.10
CA ALA A 55 14.84 -6.76 9.76
C ALA A 55 13.69 -6.54 8.78
N VAL A 56 14.04 -6.24 7.53
CA VAL A 56 13.09 -6.37 6.43
C VAL A 56 12.84 -7.86 6.22
N VAL A 57 11.59 -8.29 6.37
CA VAL A 57 11.21 -9.70 6.20
C VAL A 57 10.44 -9.84 4.90
N ALA A 58 10.95 -10.66 3.98
CA ALA A 58 10.17 -11.12 2.84
C ALA A 58 9.18 -12.18 3.33
N PHE A 59 7.90 -12.02 3.05
CA PHE A 59 6.90 -13.03 3.40
C PHE A 59 7.11 -14.30 2.59
N THR A 60 7.18 -15.44 3.29
CA THR A 60 7.13 -16.77 2.68
C THR A 60 5.73 -17.08 2.18
N ALA A 61 5.60 -18.03 1.25
CA ALA A 61 4.28 -18.48 0.76
C ALA A 61 3.37 -18.98 1.90
N ALA A 62 3.94 -19.62 2.94
CA ALA A 62 3.18 -20.05 4.11
C ALA A 62 2.66 -18.87 4.94
N GLN A 63 3.47 -17.81 5.11
CA GLN A 63 3.03 -16.59 5.80
C GLN A 63 1.97 -15.85 4.99
N GLN A 64 2.13 -15.74 3.67
CA GLN A 64 1.10 -15.18 2.79
C GLN A 64 -0.20 -15.98 2.88
N THR A 65 -0.10 -17.31 2.88
CA THR A 65 -1.24 -18.21 3.03
C THR A 65 -1.94 -17.98 4.38
N LEU A 66 -1.20 -17.82 5.47
CA LEU A 66 -1.79 -17.50 6.78
C LEU A 66 -2.50 -16.14 6.80
N ILE A 67 -1.93 -15.14 6.13
CA ILE A 67 -2.52 -13.79 6.02
C ILE A 67 -3.79 -13.81 5.16
N LEU A 68 -3.81 -14.63 4.12
CA LEU A 68 -4.91 -14.70 3.14
C LEU A 68 -6.01 -15.70 3.52
N ASN A 69 -5.69 -16.75 4.29
CA ASN A 69 -6.64 -17.77 4.73
C ASN A 69 -7.34 -17.35 6.02
N ASP A 70 -8.17 -16.32 5.95
CA ASP A 70 -9.18 -16.04 6.96
C ASP A 70 -10.55 -16.57 6.50
N PRO A 71 -11.26 -17.40 7.29
CA PRO A 71 -12.66 -17.75 7.00
C PRO A 71 -13.59 -16.53 6.85
N ALA A 72 -13.20 -15.36 7.37
CA ALA A 72 -13.84 -14.09 7.08
C ALA A 72 -13.18 -13.37 5.89
N ILE A 73 -13.99 -12.89 4.94
CA ILE A 73 -13.52 -12.10 3.78
C ILE A 73 -12.96 -10.71 4.14
N GLY A 74 -12.88 -10.37 5.44
CA GLY A 74 -12.52 -9.04 5.94
C GLY A 74 -11.12 -8.60 5.51
N HIS A 75 -10.11 -9.47 5.63
CA HIS A 75 -8.75 -9.14 5.21
C HIS A 75 -8.63 -8.94 3.71
N PHE A 76 -9.28 -9.81 2.92
CA PHE A 76 -9.31 -9.67 1.46
C PHE A 76 -9.96 -8.34 1.04
N THR A 77 -11.16 -8.06 1.55
CA THR A 77 -11.90 -6.84 1.23
C THR A 77 -11.15 -5.58 1.65
N GLN A 78 -10.43 -5.63 2.77
CA GLN A 78 -9.59 -4.52 3.23
C GLN A 78 -8.43 -4.23 2.27
N MET A 79 -7.80 -5.27 1.70
CA MET A 79 -6.72 -5.12 0.72
C MET A 79 -7.23 -4.72 -0.67
N ALA A 80 -8.45 -5.13 -1.03
CA ALA A 80 -9.03 -4.92 -2.35
C ALA A 80 -9.79 -3.58 -2.51
N SER A 81 -9.82 -2.73 -1.48
CA SER A 81 -10.59 -1.48 -1.56
C SER A 81 -10.03 -0.51 -2.61
N ASP A 82 -10.90 0.08 -3.44
CA ASP A 82 -10.50 1.13 -4.40
C ASP A 82 -10.26 2.49 -3.74
N GLN A 83 -10.64 2.62 -2.47
CA GLN A 83 -10.46 3.83 -1.67
C GLN A 83 -9.21 3.79 -0.79
N THR A 84 -8.42 2.70 -0.82
CA THR A 84 -7.12 2.62 -0.12
C THR A 84 -5.95 2.69 -1.08
N ASP A 85 -5.17 3.76 -1.00
CA ASP A 85 -3.97 3.97 -1.83
C ASP A 85 -2.67 3.98 -1.01
N LYS A 86 -2.78 3.77 0.31
CA LYS A 86 -1.68 3.72 1.27
C LYS A 86 -1.89 2.58 2.25
N ILE A 87 -0.79 1.88 2.54
CA ILE A 87 -0.70 0.83 3.55
C ILE A 87 0.61 0.99 4.31
N GLY A 88 0.59 0.74 5.62
CA GLY A 88 1.79 0.66 6.45
C GLY A 88 1.71 -0.55 7.36
N CYS A 89 2.70 -1.43 7.31
CA CYS A 89 2.71 -2.68 8.07
C CYS A 89 3.92 -2.77 9.01
N ALA A 90 3.75 -3.50 10.11
CA ALA A 90 4.81 -3.87 11.05
C ALA A 90 4.63 -5.33 11.49
N MET A 91 5.74 -6.05 11.64
CA MET A 91 5.74 -7.44 12.11
C MET A 91 6.66 -7.59 13.32
N GLN A 92 6.18 -8.33 14.32
CA GLN A 92 6.98 -8.81 15.44
C GLN A 92 7.03 -10.34 15.43
N TYR A 93 8.18 -10.91 15.80
CA TYR A 93 8.38 -12.34 15.92
C TYR A 93 8.92 -12.67 17.31
N TRP A 94 8.40 -13.74 17.92
CA TRP A 94 8.92 -14.32 19.15
C TRP A 94 8.64 -15.83 19.20
N LEU A 95 9.34 -16.51 20.11
CA LEU A 95 9.05 -17.89 20.46
C LEU A 95 8.17 -17.90 21.71
N ASP A 96 7.06 -18.63 21.65
CA ASP A 96 6.21 -18.92 22.80
C ASP A 96 6.26 -20.43 23.07
N GLY A 97 7.20 -20.82 23.94
CA GLY A 97 7.60 -22.22 24.10
C GLY A 97 8.24 -22.79 22.81
N GLN A 98 7.60 -23.80 22.23
CA GLN A 98 8.01 -24.40 20.94
C GLN A 98 7.34 -23.72 19.73
N TRP A 99 6.42 -22.78 19.96
CA TRP A 99 5.66 -22.14 18.91
C TRP A 99 6.36 -20.89 18.39
N LYS A 100 6.41 -20.75 17.07
CA LYS A 100 6.85 -19.55 16.39
C LYS A 100 5.67 -18.60 16.23
N THR A 101 5.68 -17.49 16.96
CA THR A 101 4.59 -16.52 16.94
C THR A 101 4.96 -15.33 16.08
N TYR A 102 4.10 -15.01 15.12
CA TYR A 102 4.23 -13.86 14.24
C TYR A 102 3.04 -12.93 14.44
N TYR A 103 3.30 -11.68 14.77
CA TYR A 103 2.28 -10.66 14.94
C TYR A 103 2.46 -9.60 13.86
N LEU A 104 1.59 -9.64 12.86
CA LEU A 104 1.56 -8.70 11.75
C LEU A 104 0.40 -7.73 11.95
N VAL A 105 0.69 -6.43 11.86
CA VAL A 105 -0.32 -5.37 11.85
C VAL A 105 -0.13 -4.54 10.59
N CYS A 106 -1.20 -4.31 9.85
CA CYS A 106 -1.24 -3.42 8.69
C CYS A 106 -2.33 -2.37 8.89
N ASN A 107 -1.96 -1.10 8.77
CA ASN A 107 -2.87 0.02 8.74
C ASN A 107 -3.11 0.45 7.29
N TYR A 108 -4.37 0.62 6.94
CA TYR A 108 -4.84 1.05 5.62
C TYR A 108 -5.36 2.48 5.68
N ALA A 109 -5.37 3.18 4.56
CA ALA A 109 -5.86 4.57 4.49
C ALA A 109 -7.37 4.66 4.80
N VAL A 110 -8.13 3.63 4.41
CA VAL A 110 -9.56 3.46 4.71
C VAL A 110 -9.76 2.07 5.27
N THR A 111 -10.66 1.93 6.25
CA THR A 111 -11.08 0.62 6.75
C THR A 111 -12.37 0.14 6.09
N ASN A 112 -12.65 -1.15 6.14
CA ASN A 112 -13.94 -1.68 5.71
C ASN A 112 -15.08 -1.04 6.53
N VAL A 113 -16.09 -0.50 5.83
CA VAL A 113 -17.28 0.07 6.45
C VAL A 113 -18.50 -0.74 6.03
N ILE A 114 -19.26 -1.21 7.02
CA ILE A 114 -20.47 -2.01 6.79
C ILE A 114 -21.45 -1.22 5.93
N GLY A 115 -22.01 -1.89 4.92
CA GLY A 115 -22.97 -1.28 4.00
C GLY A 115 -22.35 -0.36 2.96
N THR A 116 -21.02 -0.36 2.78
CA THR A 116 -20.33 0.34 1.68
C THR A 116 -19.71 -0.67 0.72
N ALA A 117 -19.62 -0.31 -0.57
CA ALA A 117 -18.95 -1.15 -1.55
C ALA A 117 -17.42 -1.14 -1.33
N VAL A 118 -16.76 -2.29 -1.51
CA VAL A 118 -15.30 -2.39 -1.42
C VAL A 118 -14.63 -1.64 -2.56
N TYR A 119 -15.16 -1.82 -3.78
CA TYR A 119 -14.76 -1.11 -4.99
C TYR A 119 -15.97 -0.90 -5.90
N LYS A 120 -15.89 0.10 -6.79
CA LYS A 120 -16.95 0.38 -7.78
C LYS A 120 -16.93 -0.66 -8.90
N SER A 121 -18.12 -1.18 -9.24
CA SER A 121 -18.28 -2.07 -10.39
C SER A 121 -18.14 -1.31 -11.71
N GLY A 122 -17.43 -1.88 -12.68
CA GLY A 122 -17.33 -1.32 -14.03
C GLY A 122 -16.17 -1.92 -14.83
N PRO A 123 -15.95 -1.47 -16.08
CA PRO A 123 -14.78 -1.87 -16.84
C PRO A 123 -13.49 -1.46 -16.11
N VAL A 124 -12.45 -2.28 -16.26
CA VAL A 124 -11.15 -2.08 -15.60
C VAL A 124 -10.63 -0.66 -15.86
N ALA A 125 -10.26 0.03 -14.78
CA ALA A 125 -9.70 1.38 -14.80
C ALA A 125 -10.57 2.47 -15.46
N SER A 126 -11.86 2.20 -15.72
CA SER A 126 -12.76 3.15 -16.41
C SER A 126 -12.98 4.47 -15.66
N ALA A 127 -12.79 4.48 -14.34
CA ALA A 127 -12.92 5.67 -13.50
C ALA A 127 -11.57 6.31 -13.14
N CYS A 128 -10.43 5.79 -13.60
CA CYS A 128 -9.12 6.36 -13.28
C CYS A 128 -8.90 7.65 -14.09
N THR A 129 -8.56 8.74 -13.42
CA THR A 129 -8.31 10.06 -14.05
C THR A 129 -6.94 10.17 -14.69
N THR A 130 -5.97 9.41 -14.20
CA THR A 130 -4.58 9.39 -14.68
C THR A 130 -4.31 8.21 -15.62
N GLY A 131 -5.34 7.44 -15.95
CA GLY A 131 -5.26 6.25 -16.79
C GLY A 131 -4.89 4.99 -16.01
N ARG A 132 -4.72 3.92 -16.79
CA ARG A 132 -4.44 2.56 -16.31
C ARG A 132 -2.96 2.38 -15.99
N ASN A 133 -2.64 1.49 -15.06
CA ASN A 133 -1.25 1.13 -14.78
C ASN A 133 -0.59 0.49 -16.01
N ALA A 134 0.59 0.99 -16.38
CA ALA A 134 1.34 0.52 -17.56
C ALA A 134 2.05 -0.83 -17.33
N VAL A 135 2.24 -1.25 -16.08
CA VAL A 135 2.86 -2.54 -15.76
C VAL A 135 1.85 -3.66 -16.03
N ALA A 136 2.18 -4.58 -16.92
CA ALA A 136 1.27 -5.66 -17.36
C ALA A 136 0.68 -6.46 -16.19
N ALA A 137 1.49 -6.78 -15.17
CA ALA A 137 1.05 -7.51 -13.98
C ALA A 137 0.10 -6.69 -13.07
N LEU A 138 0.04 -5.37 -13.23
CA LEU A 138 -0.80 -4.45 -12.44
C LEU A 138 -1.86 -3.77 -13.29
N ASN A 139 -2.12 -4.28 -14.50
CA ASN A 139 -3.07 -3.67 -15.42
C ASN A 139 -4.51 -3.68 -14.86
N GLY A 140 -4.82 -4.37 -13.75
CA GLY A 140 -6.09 -4.24 -13.05
C GLY A 140 -6.29 -2.91 -12.31
N LEU A 141 -5.23 -2.10 -12.17
CA LEU A 141 -5.19 -0.93 -11.29
C LEU A 141 -5.11 0.40 -12.08
N CYS A 142 -5.48 1.50 -11.41
CA CYS A 142 -5.14 2.84 -11.86
C CYS A 142 -3.62 3.07 -11.86
N SER A 143 -3.16 4.09 -12.59
CA SER A 143 -1.76 4.46 -12.58
C SER A 143 -1.30 4.90 -11.17
N PRO A 144 0.00 4.78 -10.83
CA PRO A 144 0.52 5.28 -9.56
C PRO A 144 0.36 6.80 -9.35
N ALA A 145 0.03 7.56 -10.39
CA ALA A 145 -0.22 8.99 -10.30
C ALA A 145 -1.66 9.32 -9.84
N GLU A 146 -2.56 8.32 -9.79
CA GLU A 146 -3.94 8.50 -9.37
C GLU A 146 -4.01 9.09 -7.96
N LYS A 147 -4.84 10.12 -7.79
CA LYS A 147 -5.08 10.76 -6.49
C LYS A 147 -6.36 10.20 -5.90
N ILE A 148 -6.20 9.32 -4.90
CA ILE A 148 -7.33 8.79 -4.13
C ILE A 148 -7.52 9.66 -2.89
N ASN A 149 -8.76 10.10 -2.66
CA ASN A 149 -9.14 10.68 -1.38
C ASN A 149 -9.62 9.52 -0.47
N PRO A 150 -8.91 9.19 0.62
CA PRO A 150 -9.23 8.02 1.44
C PRO A 150 -10.48 8.28 2.29
N VAL A 151 -11.63 8.04 1.68
CA VAL A 151 -12.94 8.03 2.34
C VAL A 151 -13.70 6.76 1.96
N PRO A 152 -14.53 6.20 2.84
CA PRO A 152 -15.39 5.07 2.49
C PRO A 152 -16.25 5.37 1.25
N ASN A 153 -16.50 4.34 0.45
CA ASN A 153 -17.47 4.45 -0.65
C ASN A 153 -18.86 4.80 -0.10
N PRO A 154 -19.76 5.35 -0.94
CA PRO A 154 -21.15 5.60 -0.54
C PRO A 154 -21.82 4.33 -0.02
N LEU A 155 -22.76 4.50 0.90
CA LEU A 155 -23.59 3.41 1.38
C LEU A 155 -24.31 2.78 0.18
N THR A 156 -24.16 1.46 0.03
CA THR A 156 -24.96 0.69 -0.88
C THR A 156 -26.35 0.61 -0.26
N THR A 157 -27.34 1.25 -0.89
CA THR A 157 -28.74 0.92 -0.62
C THR A 157 -28.94 -0.51 -1.09
N SER A 158 -28.81 -1.47 -0.17
CA SER A 158 -29.27 -2.83 -0.40
C SER A 158 -30.76 -2.74 -0.69
N GLY A 159 -31.12 -2.87 -1.96
CA GLY A 159 -32.49 -3.23 -2.36
C GLY A 159 -32.79 -4.66 -1.95
#